data_AF-A0A380W6Q1-F1
#
_entry.id   AF-A0A380W6Q1-F1
#
_cell.length_a   1.000
_cell.length_b   1.000
_cell.length_c   1.000
_cell.angle_alpha   90.00
_cell.angle_beta   90.00
_cell.angle_gamma   90.00
#
_symmetry.space_group_name_H-M   'P 1'
#
loop_
_entity.id
_entity.type
_entity.pdbx_description
1 polymer ?
#
loop_
_entity_poly.entity_id
_entity_poly.type
_entity_poly.pdbx_seq_one_letter_code
_entity_poly.pdbx_strand_id
1 'polypeptide(L)'
;MGDPEFLMGWQMKRLRLKADGRIVEVVDGQEAPFVAGPASTIDSETGVTPHVRELRLRAKLTQAEFATKLCVPIETIRNWEQGKRSPRGPARALLAVIAHAPDMVFAALAANGPRN
;
A
#
# COMPACT_ATOMS: atom_id res chain seq x y z
N MET A 1 16.30 -22.20 51.34
CA MET A 1 16.16 -20.75 51.11
C MET A 1 16.07 -20.58 49.61
N GLY A 2 14.85 -20.61 49.08
CA GLY A 2 14.56 -20.52 47.65
C GLY A 2 13.54 -19.41 47.47
N ASP A 3 13.90 -18.42 46.67
CA ASP A 3 13.16 -17.18 46.48
C ASP A 3 11.86 -17.44 45.68
N PRO A 4 10.66 -17.21 46.22
CA PRO A 4 9.41 -17.54 45.54
C PRO A 4 8.64 -16.26 45.21
N GLU A 5 9.04 -15.47 44.20
CA GLU A 5 8.16 -14.41 43.68
C GLU A 5 8.58 -13.81 42.30
N PHE A 6 9.07 -14.65 41.39
CA PHE A 6 9.23 -14.27 39.97
C PHE A 6 7.88 -14.37 39.21
N LEU A 7 6.86 -13.68 39.72
CA LEU A 7 5.56 -13.45 39.05
C LEU A 7 5.31 -11.94 38.91
N MET A 8 6.16 -11.24 38.16
CA MET A 8 5.87 -9.88 37.71
C MET A 8 5.66 -9.83 36.19
N GLY A 9 4.39 -9.90 35.82
CA GLY A 9 3.78 -9.07 34.77
C GLY A 9 4.34 -9.16 33.36
N TRP A 10 3.99 -10.22 32.61
CA TRP A 10 3.82 -10.06 31.17
C TRP A 10 2.71 -9.02 30.90
N GLN A 11 3.11 -7.77 30.67
CA GLN A 11 2.25 -6.71 30.12
C GLN A 11 1.80 -7.12 28.71
N MET A 12 0.64 -7.78 28.63
CA MET A 12 -0.02 -8.13 27.38
C MET A 12 -0.64 -6.87 26.76
N LYS A 13 0.09 -6.21 25.88
CA LYS A 13 -0.41 -5.12 25.05
C LYS A 13 -1.45 -5.66 24.07
N ARG A 14 -2.72 -5.30 24.26
CA ARG A 14 -3.83 -5.75 23.40
C ARG A 14 -4.32 -4.59 22.57
N LEU A 15 -4.32 -4.74 21.25
CA LEU A 15 -4.93 -3.78 20.33
C LEU A 15 -6.43 -4.07 20.22
N ARG A 16 -7.26 -3.04 20.27
CA ARG A 16 -8.70 -3.14 19.98
C ARG A 16 -9.08 -2.26 18.79
N LEU A 17 -9.85 -2.84 17.88
CA LEU A 17 -10.46 -2.14 16.77
C LEU A 17 -11.86 -1.67 17.19
N LYS A 18 -12.10 -0.35 17.18
CA LYS A 18 -13.40 0.24 17.47
C LYS A 18 -14.30 0.24 16.22
N ALA A 19 -15.60 0.37 16.46
CA ALA A 19 -16.64 0.35 15.41
C ALA A 19 -16.51 1.48 14.38
N ASP A 20 -15.81 2.57 14.71
CA ASP A 20 -15.48 3.68 13.82
C ASP A 20 -14.17 3.45 13.01
N GLY A 21 -13.56 2.26 13.12
CA GLY A 21 -12.37 1.86 12.37
C GLY A 21 -11.04 2.24 13.01
N ARG A 22 -11.04 2.87 14.19
CA ARG A 22 -9.81 3.26 14.92
C ARG A 22 -9.24 2.08 15.72
N ILE A 23 -7.91 1.95 15.72
CA ILE A 23 -7.19 1.01 16.57
C ILE A 23 -6.74 1.76 17.84
N VAL A 24 -7.08 1.21 19.01
CA VAL A 24 -6.63 1.71 20.32
C VAL A 24 -5.77 0.65 21.00
N GLU A 25 -4.70 1.07 21.69
CA GLU A 25 -3.89 0.18 22.52
C GLU A 25 -4.51 0.15 23.93
N VAL A 26 -4.85 -1.04 24.40
CA VAL A 26 -5.40 -1.26 25.75
C VAL A 26 -4.26 -1.67 26.66
N VAL A 27 -3.86 -0.76 27.54
CA VAL A 27 -2.87 -0.99 28.59
C VAL A 27 -3.60 -0.94 29.93
N ASP A 28 -3.59 -2.04 30.67
CA ASP A 28 -4.22 -2.16 32.01
C ASP A 28 -5.69 -1.71 32.09
N GLY A 29 -6.45 -1.94 31.00
CA GLY A 29 -7.89 -1.64 30.95
C GLY A 29 -8.23 -0.18 30.64
N GLN A 30 -7.24 0.72 30.51
CA GLN A 30 -7.44 2.08 30.03
C GLN A 30 -7.15 2.19 28.54
N GLU A 31 -8.08 2.81 27.81
CA GLU A 31 -7.92 3.10 26.39
C GLU A 31 -7.10 4.38 26.22
N ALA A 32 -5.87 4.24 25.73
CA ALA A 32 -5.08 5.38 25.29
C ALA A 32 -5.24 5.56 23.77
N PRO A 33 -5.23 6.81 23.25
CA PRO A 33 -5.00 7.02 21.83
C PRO A 33 -3.71 6.30 21.46
N PHE A 34 -3.76 5.47 20.42
CA PHE A 34 -2.54 4.88 19.87
C PHE A 34 -1.70 6.02 19.29
N VAL A 35 -0.74 6.50 20.07
CA VAL A 35 0.28 7.44 19.61
C VAL A 35 1.38 6.58 19.04
N ALA A 36 1.30 6.33 17.74
CA ALA A 36 2.42 5.77 17.03
C ALA A 36 3.62 6.73 17.22
N GLY A 37 4.74 6.22 17.75
CA GLY A 37 5.97 7.01 17.83
C GLY A 37 6.39 7.53 16.44
N PRO A 38 7.46 8.35 16.34
CA PRO A 38 7.86 9.03 15.10
C PRO A 38 8.21 8.11 13.91
N ALA A 39 7.98 6.80 14.00
CA ALA A 39 8.08 5.83 12.92
C ALA A 39 6.76 5.59 12.14
N SER A 40 5.66 6.30 12.45
CA SER A 40 4.39 6.15 11.73
C SER A 40 3.95 7.38 10.94
N THR A 41 4.92 8.01 10.27
CA THR A 41 4.66 8.66 8.99
C THR A 41 4.99 7.65 7.90
N ILE A 42 4.08 6.71 7.59
CA ILE A 42 4.19 5.95 6.33
C ILE A 42 3.65 6.83 5.20
N ASP A 43 4.15 8.06 5.13
CA ASP A 43 4.00 8.93 3.99
C ASP A 43 5.40 9.44 3.65
N SER A 44 5.86 9.02 2.47
CA SER A 44 6.91 9.66 1.65
C SER A 44 8.37 9.25 1.90
N GLU A 45 9.07 8.95 0.79
CA GLU A 45 10.53 8.77 0.66
C GLU A 45 11.07 7.47 1.30
N THR A 46 11.22 6.33 0.61
CA THR A 46 12.39 6.06 -0.25
C THR A 46 12.16 4.78 -1.09
N GLY A 47 10.92 4.45 -1.44
CA GLY A 47 10.65 3.44 -2.48
C GLY A 47 10.53 4.16 -3.81
N VAL A 48 11.61 4.24 -4.60
CA VAL A 48 11.62 4.88 -5.94
C VAL A 48 10.50 4.23 -6.76
N THR A 49 9.33 4.87 -6.79
CA THR A 49 8.23 4.40 -7.60
C THR A 49 8.60 4.79 -9.03
N PRO A 50 8.78 3.83 -9.94
CA PRO A 50 9.19 4.15 -11.30
C PRO A 50 8.17 5.11 -11.91
N HIS A 51 8.67 6.11 -12.62
CA HIS A 51 7.82 7.15 -13.16
C HIS A 51 6.84 6.52 -14.16
N VAL A 52 5.54 6.70 -13.94
CA VAL A 52 4.47 6.01 -14.71
C VAL A 52 4.65 6.17 -16.21
N ARG A 53 5.06 7.37 -16.65
CA ARG A 53 5.36 7.67 -18.05
C ARG A 53 6.49 6.81 -18.59
N GLU A 54 7.55 6.59 -17.82
CA GLU A 54 8.70 5.78 -18.23
C GLU A 54 8.29 4.31 -18.41
N LEU A 55 7.53 3.75 -17.45
CA LEU A 55 7.01 2.39 -17.55
C LEU A 55 6.16 2.20 -18.81
N ARG A 56 5.27 3.16 -19.08
CA ARG A 56 4.43 3.13 -20.27
C ARG A 56 5.27 3.19 -21.56
N LEU A 57 6.25 4.07 -21.63
CA LEU A 57 7.12 4.21 -22.80
C LEU A 57 7.98 2.97 -23.03
N ARG A 58 8.51 2.36 -21.96
CA ARG A 58 9.23 1.08 -22.03
C ARG A 58 8.35 -0.04 -22.54
N ALA A 59 7.07 -0.06 -22.16
CA ALA A 59 6.08 -0.99 -22.67
C ALA A 59 5.61 -0.67 -24.11
N LYS A 60 6.06 0.46 -24.70
CA LYS A 60 5.66 0.94 -26.05
C LYS A 60 4.15 1.11 -26.22
N LEU A 61 3.48 1.62 -25.18
CA LEU A 61 2.04 1.82 -25.17
C LEU A 61 1.67 3.31 -25.20
N THR A 62 0.55 3.62 -25.85
CA THR A 62 -0.14 4.90 -25.69
C THR A 62 -0.73 5.02 -24.28
N GLN A 63 -1.09 6.24 -23.86
CA GLN A 63 -1.77 6.43 -22.56
C GLN A 63 -3.08 5.65 -22.46
N ALA A 64 -3.83 5.56 -23.56
CA ALA A 64 -5.09 4.83 -23.60
C ALA A 64 -4.87 3.33 -23.44
N GLU A 65 -3.96 2.73 -24.20
CA GLU A 65 -3.68 1.29 -24.10
C GLU A 65 -3.12 0.90 -22.73
N PHE A 66 -2.26 1.75 -22.15
CA PHE A 66 -1.73 1.53 -20.80
C PHE A 66 -2.84 1.60 -19.75
N ALA A 67 -3.75 2.57 -19.85
CA ALA A 67 -4.91 2.68 -18.97
C ALA A 67 -5.82 1.45 -19.08
N THR A 68 -6.12 1.00 -20.31
CA THR A 68 -6.91 -0.20 -20.56
C THR A 68 -6.26 -1.45 -19.96
N LYS A 69 -4.96 -1.65 -20.18
CA LYS A 69 -4.22 -2.81 -19.64
C LYS A 69 -4.18 -2.84 -18.11
N LEU A 70 -4.20 -1.67 -17.47
CA LEU A 70 -4.23 -1.55 -16.00
C LEU A 70 -5.65 -1.47 -15.43
N CYS A 71 -6.68 -1.52 -16.27
CA CYS A 71 -8.08 -1.37 -15.88
C CYS A 71 -8.35 -0.09 -15.06
N VAL A 72 -7.71 1.02 -15.44
CA VAL A 72 -7.93 2.33 -14.82
C VAL A 72 -8.40 3.35 -15.84
N PRO A 73 -9.14 4.41 -15.44
CA PRO A 73 -9.47 5.50 -16.34
C PRO A 73 -8.22 6.17 -16.94
N ILE A 74 -8.29 6.59 -18.20
CA ILE A 74 -7.19 7.33 -18.86
C ILE A 74 -6.80 8.61 -18.09
N GLU A 75 -7.76 9.25 -17.43
CA GLU A 75 -7.53 10.42 -16.58
C GLU A 75 -6.62 10.10 -15.39
N THR A 76 -6.68 8.90 -14.84
CA THR A 76 -5.80 8.45 -13.76
C THR A 76 -4.35 8.42 -14.24
N ILE A 77 -4.10 7.83 -15.42
CA ILE A 77 -2.76 7.81 -16.03
C ILE A 77 -2.28 9.22 -16.32
N ARG A 78 -3.13 10.08 -16.90
CA ARG A 78 -2.78 11.49 -17.16
C ARG A 78 -2.42 12.23 -15.88
N ASN A 79 -3.21 12.09 -14.82
CA ASN A 79 -2.96 12.73 -13.53
C ASN A 79 -1.65 12.26 -12.89
N TRP A 80 -1.29 10.99 -13.04
CA TRP A 80 -0.02 10.46 -12.57
C TRP A 80 1.17 10.94 -13.39
N GLU A 81 1.08 10.90 -14.73
CA GLU A 81 2.17 11.36 -15.61
C GLU A 81 2.40 12.87 -15.52
N GLN A 82 1.36 13.65 -15.23
CA GLN A 82 1.45 15.10 -15.04
C GLN A 82 1.81 15.51 -13.60
N GLY A 83 1.93 14.55 -12.67
CA GLY A 83 2.25 14.83 -11.27
C GLY A 83 1.11 15.48 -10.47
N LYS A 84 -0.09 15.63 -11.04
CA LYS A 84 -1.28 16.16 -10.33
C LYS A 84 -1.72 15.26 -9.18
N ARG A 85 -1.49 13.95 -9.31
CA ARG A 85 -1.64 12.96 -8.25
C ARG A 85 -0.52 11.94 -8.35
N SER A 86 -0.25 11.24 -7.25
CA SER A 86 0.71 10.13 -7.22
C SER A 86 -0.02 8.80 -7.02
N PRO A 87 0.45 7.70 -7.62
CA PRO A 87 -0.08 6.36 -7.32
C PRO A 87 0.20 6.02 -5.85
N ARG A 88 -0.79 5.42 -5.18
CA ARG A 88 -0.73 5.03 -3.76
C ARG A 88 -1.19 3.59 -3.56
N GLY A 89 -0.79 2.99 -2.44
CA GLY A 89 -1.25 1.67 -2.01
C GLY A 89 -1.10 0.61 -3.12
N PRO A 90 -2.19 -0.10 -3.50
CA PRO A 90 -2.16 -1.14 -4.53
C PRO A 90 -1.62 -0.69 -5.88
N ALA A 91 -1.91 0.55 -6.31
CA ALA A 91 -1.43 1.07 -7.58
C ALA A 91 0.09 1.21 -7.62
N ARG A 92 0.70 1.64 -6.50
CA ARG A 92 2.16 1.75 -6.37
C ARG A 92 2.81 0.37 -6.43
N ALA A 93 2.24 -0.61 -5.74
CA ALA A 93 2.72 -1.99 -5.78
C ALA A 93 2.65 -2.57 -7.19
N LEU A 94 1.51 -2.39 -7.89
CA LEU A 94 1.33 -2.84 -9.26
C LEU A 94 2.37 -2.24 -10.21
N LEU A 95 2.62 -0.92 -10.12
CA LEU A 95 3.62 -0.24 -10.95
C LEU A 95 5.05 -0.72 -10.66
N ALA A 96 5.36 -1.05 -9.41
CA ALA A 96 6.65 -1.64 -9.06
C ALA A 96 6.81 -3.03 -9.72
N VAL A 97 5.78 -3.88 -9.68
CA VAL A 97 5.83 -5.19 -10.35
C VAL A 97 5.97 -5.03 -11.87
N ILE A 98 5.25 -4.08 -12.48
CA ILE A 98 5.35 -3.77 -13.92
C ILE A 98 6.78 -3.34 -14.30
N ALA A 99 7.50 -2.66 -13.42
CA ALA A 99 8.88 -2.24 -13.67
C ALA A 99 9.83 -3.43 -13.87
N HIS A 100 9.53 -4.56 -13.23
CA HIS A 100 10.34 -5.78 -13.25
C HIS A 100 9.84 -6.80 -14.28
N ALA A 101 8.51 -6.98 -14.40
CA ALA A 101 7.91 -8.03 -15.21
C ALA A 101 6.62 -7.54 -15.93
N PRO A 102 6.73 -6.62 -16.89
CA PRO A 102 5.57 -6.01 -17.53
C PRO A 102 4.72 -7.04 -18.30
N ASP A 103 5.34 -7.96 -19.03
CA ASP A 103 4.64 -8.94 -19.86
C ASP A 103 3.78 -9.90 -19.02
N MET A 104 4.30 -10.38 -17.88
CA MET A 104 3.55 -11.22 -16.95
C MET A 104 2.35 -10.48 -16.36
N VAL A 105 2.53 -9.23 -15.93
CA VAL A 105 1.44 -8.44 -15.37
C VAL A 105 0.34 -8.21 -16.40
N PHE A 106 0.70 -7.80 -17.62
CA PHE A 106 -0.29 -7.57 -18.66
C PHE A 106 -1.00 -8.84 -19.11
N ALA A 107 -0.31 -9.98 -19.17
CA ALA A 107 -0.93 -11.27 -19.44
C ALA A 107 -1.91 -11.67 -18.33
N ALA A 108 -1.52 -11.50 -17.07
CA ALA A 108 -2.38 -11.81 -15.91
C ALA A 108 -3.64 -10.93 -15.87
N LEU A 109 -3.51 -9.63 -16.19
CA LEU A 109 -4.64 -8.70 -16.24
C LEU A 109 -5.56 -8.98 -17.45
N ALA A 110 -5.00 -9.39 -18.60
CA ALA A 110 -5.79 -9.76 -19.78
C ALA A 110 -6.64 -11.03 -19.53
N ALA A 111 -6.12 -12.01 -18.78
CA ALA A 111 -6.84 -13.23 -18.43
C ALA A 111 -8.07 -13.00 -17.53
N ASN A 112 -8.12 -11.86 -16.83
CA ASN A 112 -9.22 -11.46 -15.94
C ASN A 112 -10.03 -10.27 -16.48
N GLY A 113 -9.84 -9.87 -17.75
CA GLY A 113 -10.68 -8.85 -18.40
C GLY A 113 -12.14 -9.29 -18.49
N PRO A 114 -13.11 -8.36 -18.60
CA PRO A 114 -14.53 -8.69 -18.60
C PRO A 114 -14.82 -9.74 -19.69
N ARG A 115 -15.30 -10.91 -19.26
CA ARG A 115 -15.99 -11.84 -20.15
C ARG A 115 -17.30 -11.14 -20.50
N ASN A 116 -17.41 -10.73 -21.77
CA ASN A 116 -18.62 -10.12 -22.35
C ASN A 116 -19.88 -10.91 -21.98
#